data_AF-S4PAT0-F1
#
_entry.id   AF-S4PAT0-F1
#
_cell.length_a   1.000
_cell.length_b   1.000
_cell.length_c   1.000
_cell.angle_alpha   90.00
_cell.angle_beta   90.00
_cell.angle_gamma   90.00
#
_symmetry.space_group_name_H-M   'P 1'
#
loop_
_entity.id
_entity.type
_entity.pdbx_description
1 polymer ?
#
loop_
_entity_poly.entity_id
_entity_poly.type
_entity_poly.pdbx_seq_one_letter_code
_entity_poly.pdbx_strand_id
1 'polypeptide(L)' 'MDTEVDRDAQAIFEKAQKINEELLGQADDKVYRGINNYAQYYKKKDTAAGNASSGLVRKGPIRAPANLRATVRWDYQPE' A
#
# COMPACT_ATOMS: atom_id res chain seq x y z
N MET A 1 12.14 -13.26 -5.36
CA MET A 1 12.43 -12.20 -4.38
C MET A 1 11.28 -11.22 -4.51
N ASP A 2 10.27 -11.37 -3.64
CA ASP A 2 9.01 -10.59 -3.55
C ASP A 2 8.24 -10.31 -4.85
N THR A 3 7.10 -9.62 -4.71
CA THR A 3 6.29 -9.13 -5.83
C THR A 3 6.95 -7.92 -6.49
N GLU A 4 6.73 -7.77 -7.79
CA GLU A 4 7.22 -6.63 -8.57
C GLU A 4 6.67 -5.29 -8.04
N VAL A 5 7.46 -4.23 -8.19
CA VAL A 5 7.15 -2.88 -7.68
C VAL A 5 5.80 -2.35 -8.15
N ASP A 6 5.36 -2.69 -9.37
CA ASP A 6 4.10 -2.16 -9.93
C ASP A 6 2.86 -2.93 -9.49
N ARG A 7 3.06 -4.11 -8.91
CA ARG A 7 2.02 -5.10 -8.58
C ARG A 7 1.96 -5.41 -7.08
N ASP A 8 2.83 -4.78 -6.29
CA ASP A 8 2.86 -4.98 -4.86
C ASP A 8 1.69 -4.26 -4.16
N ALA A 9 1.46 -4.63 -2.90
CA ALA A 9 0.38 -4.06 -2.10
C ALA A 9 0.52 -2.54 -1.91
N GLN A 10 1.75 -2.02 -1.98
CA GLN A 10 2.02 -0.58 -1.92
C GLN A 10 1.51 0.14 -3.16
N ALA A 11 1.89 -0.31 -4.36
CA ALA A 11 1.47 0.31 -5.61
C ALA A 11 -0.05 0.21 -5.80
N ILE A 12 -0.67 -0.89 -5.37
CA ILE A 12 -2.13 -1.05 -5.40
C ILE A 12 -2.80 0.00 -4.49
N PHE A 13 -2.28 0.20 -3.29
CA PHE A 13 -2.82 1.20 -2.35
C PHE A 13 -2.66 2.63 -2.88
N GLU A 14 -1.50 2.96 -3.42
CA GLU A 14 -1.24 4.28 -4.03
C GLU A 14 -2.14 4.54 -5.23
N LYS A 15 -2.38 3.54 -6.08
CA LYS A 15 -3.33 3.63 -7.20
C LYS A 15 -4.76 3.85 -6.70
N ALA A 16 -5.18 3.11 -5.67
CA ALA A 16 -6.52 3.27 -5.09
C ALA A 16 -6.70 4.66 -4.47
N GLN A 17 -5.68 5.20 -3.82
CA GLN A 17 -5.73 6.55 -3.26
C GLN A 17 -5.89 7.62 -4.35
N LYS A 18 -5.10 7.55 -5.44
CA LYS A 18 -5.23 8.47 -6.59
C LYS A 18 -6.63 8.43 -7.20
N ILE A 19 -7.18 7.23 -7.42
CA ILE A 19 -8.53 7.08 -7.98
C ILE A 19 -9.59 7.68 -7.04
N ASN A 20 -9.47 7.48 -5.72
CA ASN A 20 -10.39 8.06 -4.76
C ASN A 20 -10.27 9.60 -4.65
N GLU A 21 -9.07 10.16 -4.87
CA GLU A 21 -8.87 11.62 -4.96
C GLU A 21 -9.54 12.21 -6.21
N GLU A 22 -9.44 11.54 -7.36
CA GLU A 22 -10.10 11.96 -8.60
C GLU A 22 -11.63 11.87 -8.53
N LEU A 23 -12.16 10.84 -7.85
CA LEU A 23 -13.60 10.61 -7.71
C LEU A 23 -14.24 11.53 -6.64
N LEU A 24 -13.44 12.24 -5.86
CA LEU A 24 -13.92 13.10 -4.79
C LEU A 24 -14.73 14.28 -5.35
N GLY A 25 -16.05 14.21 -5.22
CA GLY A 25 -16.99 15.25 -5.67
C GLY A 25 -17.65 14.97 -7.02
N GLN A 26 -17.33 13.85 -7.68
CA GLN A 26 -18.08 13.35 -8.82
C GLN A 26 -19.30 12.53 -8.36
N ALA A 27 -20.36 12.54 -9.16
CA ALA A 27 -21.54 11.72 -8.93
C ALA A 27 -21.18 10.22 -9.06
N ASP A 28 -21.97 9.34 -8.44
CA ASP A 28 -21.74 7.90 -8.52
C ASP A 28 -22.04 7.40 -9.95
N ASP A 29 -20.98 7.20 -10.72
CA ASP A 29 -21.04 6.72 -12.11
C ASP A 29 -21.44 5.23 -12.20
N LYS A 30 -21.53 4.49 -11.09
CA LYS A 30 -21.81 3.03 -11.04
C LYS A 30 -20.87 2.16 -11.89
N VAL A 31 -19.74 2.70 -12.33
CA VAL A 31 -18.72 1.99 -13.10
C VAL A 31 -17.81 1.20 -12.16
N TYR A 32 -17.65 -0.10 -12.41
CA TYR A 32 -16.76 -0.95 -11.63
C TYR A 32 -15.29 -0.68 -11.99
N ARG A 33 -14.49 -0.23 -11.00
CA ARG A 33 -13.05 0.08 -11.15
C ARG A 33 -12.12 -0.87 -10.39
N GLY A 34 -12.65 -2.02 -9.96
CA GLY A 34 -11.91 -3.04 -9.21
C GLY A 34 -12.27 -3.09 -7.73
N ILE A 35 -11.97 -4.22 -7.08
CA ILE A 35 -12.35 -4.53 -5.69
C ILE A 35 -11.81 -3.50 -4.69
N ASN A 36 -10.65 -2.90 -4.96
CA ASN A 36 -10.00 -1.95 -4.05
C ASN A 36 -10.42 -0.48 -4.28
N ASN A 37 -11.21 -0.21 -5.33
CA ASN A 37 -11.52 1.13 -5.82
C ASN A 37 -13.01 1.46 -5.73
N TYR A 38 -13.75 0.79 -4.86
CA TYR A 38 -15.10 1.23 -4.51
C TYR A 38 -15.03 2.62 -3.88
N ALA A 39 -16.04 3.46 -4.16
CA ALA A 39 -16.10 4.82 -3.66
C ALA A 39 -15.99 4.86 -2.13
N GLN A 40 -14.87 5.42 -1.64
CA GLN A 40 -14.69 5.67 -0.21
C GLN A 40 -15.03 7.12 0.09
N TYR A 41 -16.13 7.33 0.80
CA TYR A 41 -16.60 8.66 1.23
C TYR A 41 -15.75 9.28 2.35
N TYR A 42 -14.94 8.47 3.03
CA TYR A 42 -14.04 8.91 4.09
C TYR A 42 -12.59 8.86 3.61
N LYS A 43 -11.95 10.03 3.53
CA LYS A 43 -10.51 10.11 3.32
C LYS A 43 -9.78 9.50 4.52
N LYS A 44 -8.94 8.50 4.27
CA LYS A 44 -7.96 8.05 5.27
C LYS A 44 -7.00 9.21 5.51
N LYS A 45 -7.08 9.83 6.69
CA LYS A 45 -6.24 10.97 7.06
C LYS A 45 -4.77 10.55 7.16
N ASP A 46 -3.89 11.44 6.70
CA ASP A 46 -2.50 11.44 7.12
C ASP A 46 -2.44 11.59 8.64
N THR A 47 -1.62 10.78 9.28
CA THR A 47 -1.41 10.86 10.73
C THR A 47 -0.14 11.67 10.99
N ALA A 48 0.00 12.24 12.20
CA ALA A 48 1.23 12.94 12.59
C ALA A 48 2.51 12.09 12.43
N ALA A 49 2.37 10.76 12.34
CA ALA A 49 3.45 9.79 12.19
C ALA A 49 3.84 9.51 10.71
N GLY A 50 3.13 10.04 9.72
CA GLY A 50 3.50 9.93 8.31
C GLY A 50 2.33 9.96 7.33
N ASN A 51 2.69 9.98 6.03
CA ASN A 51 1.74 9.87 4.93
C ASN A 51 1.01 8.52 4.98
N ALA A 52 -0.28 8.50 4.59
CA ALA A 52 -1.10 7.30 4.43
C ALA A 52 -0.42 6.17 3.60
N SER A 53 0.49 6.51 2.67
CA SER A 53 1.26 5.54 1.87
C SER A 53 2.53 5.01 2.55
N SER A 54 2.99 5.66 3.62
CA SER A 54 4.20 5.27 4.37
C SER A 54 4.01 3.94 5.08
N GLY A 55 5.08 3.13 5.13
CA GLY A 55 5.09 1.84 5.84
C GLY A 55 4.81 1.95 7.34
N LEU A 56 4.92 3.15 7.94
CA LEU A 56 4.55 3.39 9.34
C LEU A 56 3.04 3.47 9.57
N VAL A 57 2.28 3.92 8.56
CA VAL A 57 0.84 4.20 8.68
C VAL A 57 0.01 3.16 7.93
N ARG A 58 0.52 2.66 6.81
CA ARG A 58 -0.13 1.63 5.99
C ARG A 58 -0.09 0.27 6.68
N LYS A 59 -1.21 -0.46 6.63
CA LYS A 59 -1.32 -1.86 7.05
C LYS A 59 -1.22 -2.79 5.83
N GLY A 60 -0.52 -3.91 5.98
CA GLY A 60 -0.35 -4.94 4.94
C GLY A 60 1.12 -5.22 4.61
N PRO A 61 1.40 -6.08 3.62
CA PRO A 61 2.77 -6.41 3.20
C PRO A 61 3.56 -5.15 2.85
N ILE A 62 4.78 -5.03 3.39
CA ILE A 62 5.69 -3.89 3.17
C ILE A 62 6.69 -4.26 2.08
N ARG A 63 6.99 -3.31 1.19
CA ARG A 63 7.96 -3.49 0.12
C ARG A 63 9.37 -3.63 0.71
N ALA A 64 10.06 -4.71 0.34
CA ALA A 64 11.45 -4.91 0.72
C ALA A 64 12.38 -3.88 0.05
N PRO A 65 13.49 -3.49 0.70
CA PRO A 65 14.46 -2.57 0.13
C PRO A 65 15.15 -3.17 -1.11
N ALA A 66 15.06 -2.50 -2.25
CA ALA A 66 15.59 -3.00 -3.53
C ALA A 66 17.13 -3.09 -3.57
N ASN A 67 17.83 -2.24 -2.81
CA ASN A 67 19.28 -2.08 -2.88
C ASN A 67 20.01 -2.60 -1.64
N LEU A 68 19.34 -3.40 -0.81
CA LEU A 68 19.91 -3.98 0.41
C LEU A 68 19.92 -5.50 0.31
N ARG A 69 21.02 -6.13 0.73
CA ARG A 69 21.11 -7.59 0.91
C ARG A 69 21.21 -7.89 2.39
N ALA A 70 20.31 -8.73 2.89
CA ALA A 70 20.34 -9.15 4.29
C ALA A 70 21.59 -9.99 4.57
N THR A 71 22.25 -9.73 5.70
CA THR A 71 23.33 -10.58 6.21
C THR A 71 22.73 -11.86 6.78
N VAL A 72 23.26 -13.01 6.38
CA VAL A 72 22.80 -14.31 6.87
C VAL A 72 23.74 -14.80 7.97
N ARG A 73 23.19 -15.21 9.11
CA ARG A 73 23.90 -15.91 10.19
C ARG A 73 23.25 -17.28 10.36
N TRP A 74 24.07 -18.31 10.53
CA TRP A 74 23.61 -19.65 10.87
C TRP A 74 23.37 -19.70 12.38
N ASP A 75 22.14 -20.03 12.79
CA ASP A 75 21.83 -20.28 14.19
C ASP A 75 22.03 -21.77 14.50
N TYR A 76 23.08 -22.08 15.24
CA TYR A 76 23.48 -23.47 15.54
C TYR A 76 22.95 -23.96 16.89
N GLN A 77 22.32 -23.09 17.69
CA GLN A 77 21.81 -23.46 19.01
C GLN A 77 20.58 -24.39 18.85
N PRO A 78 20.64 -25.66 19.29
CA PRO A 78 19.43 -26.49 19.40
C PRO A 78 18.63 -26.07 20.65
N GLU A 79 17.30 -26.16 20.57
CA GLU A 79 16.37 -25.88 21.68
C GLU A 79 16.48 -26.90 22.83
#